data_AF-A0A813K809-F1
#
_entry.id   AF-A0A813K809-F1
#
_cell.length_a   1.000
_cell.length_b   1.000
_cell.length_c   1.000
_cell.angle_alpha   90.00
_cell.angle_beta   90.00
_cell.angle_gamma   90.00
#
_symmetry.space_group_name_H-M   'P 1'
#
loop_
_entity.id
_entity.type
_entity.pdbx_description
1 polymer ?
#
loop_
_entity_poly.entity_id
_entity_poly.type
_entity_poly.pdbx_seq_one_letter_code
_entity_poly.pdbx_strand_id
1 'polypeptide(L)'
;MGFAMSSEYCDESQSAVRPSTGEATLFALSFEPPPSAESALAVKDMLGTRIPAKPSRARPATSPTQGGYEATSPASSVSCGRPGEPLNKVCLLLSSDLEGFLPYTLVISEELGLEFTSLTPAATFVLDPGSILKEGRLGHEDFLRDHFWNHLCRTIGSRPELSRGPPPVSLEERVRPPYVHLVLMWVRSESESEGTTSSTTVIMLLAVQSAALADELAKSVRILRKRRALRVGGTKEARIPLRSTSDETT
;
A
#
# COMPACT_ATOMS: atom_id res chain seq x y z
N MET A 1 -48.27 -20.77 7.56
CA MET A 1 -48.14 -20.29 6.16
C MET A 1 -46.73 -20.62 5.72
N GLY A 2 -46.59 -21.69 4.95
CA GLY A 2 -45.30 -22.20 4.50
C GLY A 2 -44.97 -21.65 3.11
N PHE A 3 -43.70 -21.33 2.90
CA PHE A 3 -43.13 -21.12 1.58
C PHE A 3 -42.03 -22.18 1.39
N ALA A 4 -42.37 -23.19 0.60
CA ALA A 4 -41.42 -24.08 -0.05
C ALA A 4 -40.97 -23.39 -1.33
N MET A 5 -39.66 -23.23 -1.52
CA MET A 5 -39.09 -22.93 -2.83
C MET A 5 -38.08 -23.99 -3.19
N SER A 6 -38.36 -24.59 -4.33
CA SER A 6 -37.76 -25.79 -4.89
C SER A 6 -36.35 -25.57 -5.40
N SER A 7 -35.60 -26.65 -5.29
CA SER A 7 -34.29 -26.92 -5.87
C SER A 7 -34.43 -27.23 -7.36
N GLU A 8 -33.61 -26.56 -8.18
CA GLU A 8 -33.22 -26.97 -9.54
C GLU A 8 -31.69 -26.73 -9.58
N TYR A 9 -30.84 -27.74 -9.39
CA TYR A 9 -30.29 -28.64 -10.42
C TYR A 9 -29.87 -27.92 -11.71
N CYS A 10 -28.62 -27.45 -11.74
CA CYS A 10 -27.89 -27.27 -13.00
C CYS A 10 -26.74 -28.27 -13.06
N ASP A 11 -26.83 -29.07 -14.12
CA ASP A 11 -26.02 -30.21 -14.50
C ASP A 11 -24.61 -29.79 -14.95
N GLU A 12 -23.78 -30.80 -14.86
CA GLU A 12 -22.39 -30.99 -15.18
C GLU A 12 -22.06 -30.66 -16.64
N SER A 13 -20.94 -29.98 -16.88
CA SER A 13 -20.23 -30.07 -18.16
C SER A 13 -18.75 -29.84 -17.93
N GLN A 14 -18.07 -30.96 -17.72
CA GLN A 14 -16.62 -31.10 -17.78
C GLN A 14 -16.17 -30.82 -19.22
N SER A 15 -15.16 -29.96 -19.41
CA SER A 15 -14.36 -29.96 -20.63
C SER A 15 -12.89 -29.85 -20.26
N ALA A 16 -12.23 -30.99 -20.37
CA ALA A 16 -10.80 -31.17 -20.17
C ALA A 16 -10.04 -30.68 -21.41
N VAL A 17 -9.16 -29.70 -21.22
CA VAL A 17 -8.11 -29.37 -22.19
C VAL A 17 -6.77 -29.28 -21.44
N ARG A 18 -5.90 -30.23 -21.76
CA ARG A 18 -4.44 -30.22 -21.57
C ARG A 18 -3.84 -30.83 -22.84
N PRO A 19 -2.55 -30.67 -23.15
CA PRO A 19 -1.60 -29.60 -22.79
C PRO A 19 -0.84 -29.08 -24.05
N SER A 20 -0.09 -27.99 -23.93
CA SER A 20 1.06 -27.77 -24.81
C SER A 20 2.26 -27.32 -23.98
N THR A 21 3.20 -28.25 -23.85
CA THR A 21 4.51 -28.11 -23.21
C THR A 21 5.38 -27.22 -24.10
N GLY A 22 5.58 -25.96 -23.69
CA GLY A 22 6.62 -25.10 -24.23
C GLY A 22 7.80 -25.10 -23.26
N GLU A 23 8.90 -25.76 -23.63
CA GLU A 23 10.18 -25.62 -22.93
C GLU A 23 10.68 -24.18 -23.06
N ALA A 24 10.65 -23.43 -21.95
CA ALA A 24 11.36 -22.17 -21.83
C ALA A 24 12.76 -22.45 -21.28
N THR A 25 13.75 -22.41 -22.17
CA THR A 25 15.17 -22.47 -21.83
C THR A 25 15.54 -21.23 -21.00
N LEU A 26 15.57 -21.39 -19.67
CA LEU A 26 16.02 -20.35 -18.74
C LEU A 26 17.54 -20.21 -18.85
N PHE A 27 18.00 -19.13 -19.47
CA PHE A 27 19.37 -18.65 -19.34
C PHE A 27 19.59 -18.21 -17.89
N ALA A 28 20.35 -19.00 -17.13
CA ALA A 28 20.83 -18.62 -15.82
C ALA A 28 21.79 -17.43 -15.96
N LEU A 29 21.33 -16.24 -15.57
CA LEU A 29 22.18 -15.08 -15.38
C LEU A 29 23.06 -15.35 -14.15
N SER A 30 24.32 -15.70 -14.40
CA SER A 30 25.34 -15.90 -13.37
C SER A 30 25.57 -14.57 -12.65
N PHE A 31 25.12 -14.48 -11.41
CA PHE A 31 25.38 -13.34 -10.53
C PHE A 31 26.82 -13.47 -10.01
N GLU A 32 27.71 -12.57 -10.41
CA GLU A 32 28.99 -12.42 -9.71
C GLU A 32 28.73 -11.87 -8.30
N PRO A 33 29.24 -12.53 -7.24
CA PRO A 33 29.07 -12.04 -5.89
C PRO A 33 29.81 -10.69 -5.73
N PRO A 34 29.24 -9.74 -4.95
CA PRO A 34 29.90 -8.48 -4.69
C PRO A 34 31.26 -8.71 -4.00
N PRO A 35 32.27 -7.89 -4.30
CA PRO A 35 33.60 -8.02 -3.71
C PRO A 35 33.53 -7.94 -2.18
N SER A 36 34.32 -8.80 -1.53
CA SER A 36 34.37 -8.93 -0.08
C SER A 36 34.81 -7.63 0.62
N ALA A 37 34.23 -7.40 1.80
CA ALA A 37 34.37 -6.20 2.63
C ALA A 37 35.81 -5.87 3.08
N GLU A 38 36.77 -6.78 2.89
CA GLU A 38 38.18 -6.55 3.21
C GLU A 38 38.86 -5.54 2.27
N SER A 39 38.28 -5.27 1.09
CA SER A 39 38.82 -4.31 0.12
C SER A 39 38.44 -2.84 0.41
N ALA A 40 37.47 -2.58 1.31
CA ALA A 40 36.98 -1.22 1.59
C ALA A 40 37.83 -0.44 2.60
N LEU A 41 38.79 -1.09 3.28
CA LEU A 41 39.64 -0.45 4.29
C LEU A 41 40.88 0.23 3.71
N ALA A 42 41.22 -0.02 2.44
CA ALA A 42 42.43 0.54 1.81
C ALA A 42 42.25 1.94 1.20
N VAL A 43 41.01 2.46 1.11
CA VAL A 43 40.75 3.76 0.44
C VAL A 43 40.46 4.89 1.43
N LYS A 44 40.39 4.61 2.73
CA LYS A 44 40.01 5.60 3.74
C LYS A 44 41.17 6.50 4.22
N ASP A 45 42.42 6.15 3.90
CA ASP A 45 43.61 6.88 4.36
C ASP A 45 44.12 7.97 3.39
N MET A 46 43.49 8.17 2.22
CA MET A 46 43.94 9.17 1.24
C MET A 46 43.19 10.51 1.25
N LEU A 47 42.15 10.67 2.06
CA LEU A 47 41.37 11.91 2.13
C LEU A 47 41.60 12.60 3.48
N GLY A 48 42.72 13.33 3.56
CA GLY A 48 43.10 14.22 4.66
C GLY A 48 42.17 15.42 4.86
N THR A 49 40.88 15.18 5.05
CA THR A 49 39.88 16.20 5.35
C THR A 49 39.78 16.38 6.86
N ARG A 50 40.50 17.40 7.37
CA ARG A 50 40.35 17.85 8.76
C ARG A 50 38.97 18.50 8.92
N ILE A 51 38.02 17.75 9.48
CA ILE A 51 36.70 18.28 9.86
C ILE A 51 36.90 19.25 11.05
N PRO A 52 36.47 20.51 10.97
CA PRO A 52 36.55 21.44 12.09
C PRO A 52 35.69 20.96 13.26
N ALA A 53 36.24 21.03 14.48
CA ALA A 53 35.57 20.65 15.71
C ALA A 53 34.32 21.52 15.96
N LYS A 54 33.22 20.85 16.33
CA LYS A 54 31.94 21.48 16.64
C LYS A 54 32.06 22.28 17.95
N PRO A 55 31.66 23.56 18.00
CA PRO A 55 31.76 24.35 19.23
C PRO A 55 30.78 23.85 20.29
N SER A 56 31.32 23.65 21.50
CA SER A 56 30.58 23.31 22.73
C SER A 56 29.57 24.40 23.07
N ARG A 57 28.28 24.07 23.07
CA ARG A 57 27.19 24.97 23.43
C ARG A 57 27.21 25.23 24.94
N ALA A 58 27.44 26.49 25.33
CA ALA A 58 27.37 26.95 26.71
C ALA A 58 25.98 26.74 27.32
N ARG A 59 25.93 26.24 28.56
CA ARG A 59 24.74 26.18 29.42
C ARG A 59 24.35 27.59 29.86
N PRO A 60 23.07 28.01 29.73
CA PRO A 60 22.55 29.12 30.51
C PRO A 60 22.13 28.67 31.90
N ALA A 61 22.35 29.57 32.85
CA ALA A 61 22.04 29.45 34.26
C ALA A 61 20.52 29.42 34.55
N THR A 62 20.21 28.80 35.67
CA THR A 62 18.91 28.71 36.35
C THR A 62 18.29 30.07 36.68
N SER A 63 17.01 30.24 36.38
CA SER A 63 16.08 31.03 37.19
C SER A 63 14.66 30.47 37.08
N PRO A 64 13.88 30.45 38.19
CA PRO A 64 12.53 29.91 38.23
C PRO A 64 11.52 31.02 37.91
N THR A 65 10.62 30.81 36.97
CA THR A 65 9.41 31.64 36.85
C THR A 65 8.25 30.75 36.46
N GLN A 66 7.30 30.68 37.40
CA GLN A 66 6.01 30.03 37.26
C GLN A 66 5.25 30.58 36.05
N GLY A 67 4.89 29.71 35.14
CA GLY A 67 3.98 29.97 34.03
C GLY A 67 3.52 28.62 33.52
N GLY A 68 2.31 28.21 33.89
CA GLY A 68 1.72 26.95 33.48
C GLY A 68 1.42 26.95 31.98
N TYR A 69 2.36 26.46 31.20
CA TYR A 69 2.07 25.80 29.93
C TYR A 69 2.14 24.31 30.23
N GLU A 70 0.99 23.63 30.15
CA GLU A 70 0.94 22.19 30.00
C GLU A 70 1.83 21.84 28.80
N ALA A 71 3.05 21.41 29.10
CA ALA A 71 3.87 20.71 28.15
C ALA A 71 3.08 19.45 27.78
N THR A 72 2.39 19.50 26.64
CA THR A 72 1.85 18.32 25.98
C THR A 72 3.04 17.38 25.82
N SER A 73 3.13 16.42 26.73
CA SER A 73 4.07 15.32 26.63
C SER A 73 3.97 14.79 25.20
N PRO A 74 5.06 14.71 24.41
CA PRO A 74 4.99 14.07 23.12
C PRO A 74 4.54 12.65 23.41
N ALA A 75 3.26 12.36 23.14
CA ALA A 75 2.69 11.03 23.25
C ALA A 75 3.67 10.14 22.50
N SER A 76 4.38 9.28 23.23
CA SER A 76 5.26 8.31 22.62
C SER A 76 4.39 7.58 21.63
N SER A 77 4.70 7.72 20.34
CA SER A 77 3.96 7.06 19.27
C SER A 77 4.31 5.58 19.38
N VAL A 78 3.66 4.88 20.31
CA VAL A 78 3.91 3.47 20.59
C VAL A 78 3.56 2.73 19.31
N SER A 79 4.58 2.23 18.63
CA SER A 79 4.40 1.30 17.53
C SER A 79 3.89 -0.01 18.13
N CYS A 80 2.83 -0.57 17.54
CA CYS A 80 2.32 -1.91 17.86
C CYS A 80 2.98 -3.00 17.00
N GLY A 81 4.08 -2.70 16.30
CA GLY A 81 4.88 -3.68 15.56
C GLY A 81 5.55 -4.71 16.47
N ARG A 82 5.72 -5.94 15.97
CA ARG A 82 6.48 -6.99 16.68
C ARG A 82 7.98 -6.66 16.64
N PRO A 83 8.78 -7.11 17.63
CA PRO A 83 10.23 -6.92 17.60
C PRO A 83 10.85 -7.46 16.30
N GLY A 84 11.64 -6.64 15.62
CA GLY A 84 12.29 -6.98 14.35
C GLY A 84 11.44 -6.77 13.10
N GLU A 85 10.18 -6.35 13.22
CA GLU A 85 9.39 -5.96 12.04
C GLU A 85 9.86 -4.63 11.46
N PRO A 86 9.87 -4.48 10.12
CA PRO A 86 10.18 -3.21 9.51
C PRO A 86 9.09 -2.18 9.83
N LEU A 87 9.48 -0.92 10.04
CA LEU A 87 8.57 0.17 10.43
C LEU A 87 7.53 0.50 9.37
N ASN A 88 7.84 0.21 8.10
CA ASN A 88 6.94 0.39 6.98
C ASN A 88 6.16 -0.87 6.62
N LYS A 89 6.16 -1.89 7.50
CA LYS A 89 5.28 -3.05 7.35
C LYS A 89 3.83 -2.62 7.58
N VAL A 90 2.97 -3.01 6.65
CA VAL A 90 1.53 -2.85 6.71
C VAL A 90 0.87 -4.19 6.43
N CYS A 91 -0.36 -4.38 6.89
CA CYS A 91 -1.17 -5.53 6.52
C CYS A 91 -2.36 -5.06 5.69
N LEU A 92 -2.50 -5.62 4.50
CA LEU A 92 -3.44 -5.19 3.47
C LEU A 92 -4.54 -6.22 3.31
N LEU A 93 -5.79 -5.78 3.29
CA LEU A 93 -6.94 -6.58 2.87
C LEU A 93 -7.59 -5.91 1.66
N LEU A 94 -7.81 -6.66 0.58
CA LEU A 94 -8.57 -6.23 -0.58
C LEU A 94 -9.95 -6.91 -0.56
N SER A 95 -11.00 -6.17 -0.88
CA SER A 95 -12.35 -6.76 -0.92
C SER A 95 -12.55 -7.74 -2.08
N SER A 96 -11.66 -7.76 -3.08
CA SER A 96 -11.80 -8.53 -4.31
C SER A 96 -11.08 -9.88 -4.30
N ASP A 97 -9.98 -10.04 -3.56
CA ASP A 97 -9.16 -11.26 -3.58
C ASP A 97 -9.64 -12.33 -2.58
N LEU A 98 -10.33 -11.88 -1.52
CA LEU A 98 -10.77 -12.70 -0.40
C LEU A 98 -9.62 -13.51 0.23
N GLU A 99 -8.38 -12.97 0.22
CA GLU A 99 -7.20 -13.61 0.82
C GLU A 99 -6.98 -13.20 2.28
N GLY A 100 -7.67 -12.13 2.70
CA GLY A 100 -7.56 -11.54 4.03
C GLY A 100 -6.40 -10.56 4.16
N PHE A 101 -5.99 -10.28 5.39
CA PHE A 101 -4.86 -9.43 5.68
C PHE A 101 -3.54 -10.12 5.33
N LEU A 102 -2.82 -9.51 4.38
CA LEU A 102 -1.52 -9.96 3.92
C LEU A 102 -0.44 -8.92 4.25
N PRO A 103 0.75 -9.32 4.71
CA PRO A 103 1.80 -8.40 5.06
C PRO A 103 2.55 -7.89 3.82
N TYR A 104 2.73 -6.57 3.76
CA TYR A 104 3.47 -5.85 2.74
C TYR A 104 4.44 -4.86 3.39
N THR A 105 5.50 -4.48 2.69
CA THR A 105 6.18 -3.20 2.95
C THR A 105 5.59 -2.13 2.05
N LEU A 106 5.33 -0.97 2.64
CA LEU A 106 4.80 0.20 1.94
C LEU A 106 5.89 1.24 1.72
N VAL A 107 6.01 1.72 0.49
CA VAL A 107 6.83 2.89 0.15
C VAL A 107 5.94 3.92 -0.51
N ILE A 108 6.01 5.16 -0.03
CA ILE A 108 5.25 6.29 -0.58
C ILE A 108 6.20 7.09 -1.48
N SER A 109 5.95 7.07 -2.77
CA SER A 109 6.72 7.78 -3.80
C SER A 109 5.87 8.86 -4.46
N GLU A 110 6.46 10.02 -4.71
CA GLU A 110 5.80 11.10 -5.47
C GLU A 110 5.65 10.77 -6.96
N GLU A 111 6.52 9.91 -7.49
CA GLU A 111 6.56 9.55 -8.91
C GLU A 111 5.61 8.39 -9.21
N LEU A 112 5.70 7.33 -8.40
CA LEU A 112 4.98 6.07 -8.62
C LEU A 112 3.66 5.99 -7.85
N GLY A 113 3.54 6.67 -6.71
CA GLY A 113 2.39 6.54 -5.81
C GLY A 113 2.69 5.67 -4.60
N LEU A 114 1.80 4.70 -4.32
CA LEU A 114 2.01 3.77 -3.21
C LEU A 114 2.55 2.45 -3.75
N GLU A 115 3.77 2.09 -3.38
CA GLU A 115 4.38 0.81 -3.76
C GLU A 115 4.24 -0.19 -2.62
N PHE A 116 3.69 -1.37 -2.96
CA PHE A 116 3.44 -2.47 -2.05
C PHE A 116 4.31 -3.66 -2.45
N THR A 117 5.31 -3.98 -1.61
CA THR A 117 6.14 -5.18 -1.79
C THR A 117 5.65 -6.26 -0.82
N SER A 118 5.11 -7.35 -1.37
CA SER A 118 4.61 -8.47 -0.58
C SER A 118 5.71 -9.12 0.24
N LEU A 119 5.40 -9.45 1.50
CA LEU A 119 6.24 -10.27 2.38
C LEU A 119 5.81 -11.75 2.35
N THR A 120 4.94 -12.11 1.41
CA THR A 120 4.42 -13.46 1.16
C THR A 120 4.50 -13.78 -0.33
N PRO A 121 4.12 -14.99 -0.79
CA PRO A 121 4.02 -15.30 -2.22
C PRO A 121 2.97 -14.48 -3.01
N ALA A 122 2.24 -13.55 -2.38
CA ALA A 122 1.33 -12.65 -3.06
C ALA A 122 2.09 -11.64 -3.97
N ALA A 123 1.37 -11.09 -4.95
CA ALA A 123 1.95 -10.17 -5.93
C ALA A 123 2.37 -8.83 -5.30
N THR A 124 3.48 -8.28 -5.79
CA THR A 124 3.86 -6.88 -5.57
C THR A 124 3.13 -6.00 -6.56
N PHE A 125 2.76 -4.79 -6.15
CA PHE A 125 2.04 -3.87 -7.03
C PHE A 125 2.26 -2.41 -6.64
N VAL A 126 1.97 -1.52 -7.58
CA VAL A 126 2.00 -0.07 -7.37
C VAL A 126 0.59 0.47 -7.58
N LEU A 127 0.10 1.23 -6.60
CA LEU A 127 -1.18 1.89 -6.67
C LEU A 127 -1.01 3.32 -7.19
N ASP A 128 -1.53 3.57 -8.39
CA ASP A 128 -1.56 4.90 -8.97
C ASP A 128 -2.46 5.83 -8.14
N PRO A 129 -2.00 7.01 -7.72
CA PRO A 129 -2.79 7.94 -6.92
C PRO A 129 -4.08 8.42 -7.61
N GLY A 130 -4.13 8.37 -8.95
CA GLY A 130 -5.32 8.71 -9.74
C GLY A 130 -6.43 7.65 -9.66
N SER A 131 -6.09 6.42 -9.28
CA SER A 131 -7.07 5.34 -9.03
C SER A 131 -7.76 5.49 -7.67
N ILE A 132 -7.18 6.24 -6.73
CA ILE A 132 -7.71 6.38 -5.37
C ILE A 132 -8.87 7.38 -5.37
N LEU A 133 -10.08 6.86 -5.25
CA LEU A 133 -11.32 7.64 -5.23
C LEU A 133 -11.51 8.35 -3.90
N LYS A 134 -11.23 7.65 -2.79
CA LYS A 134 -11.42 8.16 -1.43
C LYS A 134 -10.43 7.49 -0.48
N GLU A 135 -10.05 8.21 0.56
CA GLU A 135 -9.21 7.75 1.66
C GLU A 135 -9.80 8.22 3.00
N GLY A 136 -9.70 7.41 4.05
CA GLY A 136 -10.21 7.75 5.37
C GLY A 136 -9.59 6.91 6.47
N ARG A 137 -9.64 7.44 7.70
CA ARG A 137 -9.35 6.65 8.90
C ARG A 137 -10.57 5.84 9.28
N LEU A 138 -10.34 4.61 9.69
CA LEU A 138 -11.36 3.74 10.25
C LEU A 138 -10.99 3.42 11.70
N GLY A 139 -11.93 3.62 12.62
CA GLY A 139 -11.75 3.18 14.00
C GLY A 139 -11.70 1.65 14.07
N HIS A 140 -10.80 1.10 14.89
CA HIS A 140 -10.73 -0.36 15.07
C HIS A 140 -12.06 -0.93 15.58
N GLU A 141 -12.67 -0.27 16.55
CA GLU A 141 -13.99 -0.64 17.09
C GLU A 141 -15.10 -0.57 16.03
N ASP A 142 -15.05 0.43 15.15
CA ASP A 142 -16.01 0.58 14.05
C ASP A 142 -15.86 -0.58 13.06
N PHE A 143 -14.62 -0.94 12.72
CA PHE A 143 -14.32 -2.10 11.88
C PHE A 143 -14.88 -3.39 12.46
N LEU A 144 -14.68 -3.63 13.77
CA LEU A 144 -15.17 -4.84 14.43
C LEU A 144 -16.70 -4.92 14.51
N ARG A 145 -17.39 -3.78 14.56
CA ARG A 145 -18.86 -3.71 14.62
C ARG A 145 -19.55 -3.73 13.26
N ASP A 146 -18.80 -3.44 12.20
CA ASP A 146 -19.33 -3.34 10.85
C ASP A 146 -19.77 -4.71 10.32
N HIS A 147 -21.02 -4.80 9.84
CA HIS A 147 -21.57 -6.04 9.34
C HIS A 147 -20.90 -6.52 8.06
N PHE A 148 -20.53 -5.61 7.15
CA PHE A 148 -19.87 -5.94 5.90
C PHE A 148 -18.49 -6.55 6.16
N TRP A 149 -17.69 -5.95 7.06
CA TRP A 149 -16.38 -6.50 7.41
C TRP A 149 -16.48 -7.84 8.12
N ASN A 150 -17.44 -7.99 9.03
CA ASN A 150 -17.69 -9.26 9.70
C ASN A 150 -18.12 -10.36 8.71
N HIS A 151 -18.97 -10.02 7.73
CA HIS A 151 -19.35 -10.95 6.67
C HIS A 151 -18.13 -11.35 5.83
N LEU A 152 -17.32 -10.39 5.38
CA LEU A 152 -16.11 -10.63 4.61
C LEU A 152 -15.13 -11.54 5.36
N CYS A 153 -14.89 -11.25 6.64
CA CYS A 153 -14.07 -12.04 7.54
C CYS A 153 -14.54 -13.50 7.66
N ARG A 154 -15.86 -13.73 7.75
CA ARG A 154 -16.45 -15.08 7.75
C ARG A 154 -16.25 -15.79 6.42
N THR A 155 -16.47 -15.09 5.31
CA THR A 155 -16.23 -15.64 3.97
C THR A 155 -14.78 -16.09 3.81
N ILE A 156 -13.81 -15.24 4.17
CA ILE A 156 -12.38 -15.57 4.14
C ILE A 156 -12.09 -16.77 5.06
N GLY A 157 -12.59 -16.74 6.30
CA GLY A 157 -12.39 -17.82 7.28
C GLY A 157 -12.99 -19.17 6.86
N SER A 158 -13.99 -19.17 5.98
CA SER A 158 -14.61 -20.39 5.46
C SER A 158 -13.82 -21.08 4.35
N ARG A 159 -12.77 -20.44 3.83
CA ARG A 159 -11.97 -20.96 2.70
C ARG A 159 -10.93 -21.99 3.18
N PRO A 160 -11.09 -23.28 2.86
CA PRO A 160 -10.19 -24.34 3.35
C PRO A 160 -8.76 -24.21 2.81
N GLU A 161 -8.58 -23.63 1.62
CA GLU A 161 -7.28 -23.41 1.00
C GLU A 161 -6.39 -22.44 1.78
N LEU A 162 -6.99 -21.44 2.46
CA LEU A 162 -6.25 -20.47 3.26
C LEU A 162 -5.75 -21.07 4.58
N SER A 163 -6.39 -22.13 5.06
CA SER A 163 -5.98 -22.86 6.27
C SER A 163 -4.71 -23.67 6.08
N ARG A 164 -4.34 -23.98 4.83
CA ARG A 164 -3.16 -24.78 4.46
C ARG A 164 -2.03 -23.92 3.88
N GLY A 165 -2.18 -22.60 3.90
CA GLY A 165 -1.22 -21.67 3.31
C GLY A 165 0.18 -21.83 3.95
N PRO A 166 1.26 -21.61 3.18
CA PRO A 166 2.59 -21.63 3.73
C PRO A 166 2.73 -20.54 4.82
N PRO A 167 3.55 -20.78 5.87
CA PRO A 167 3.90 -19.74 6.82
C PRO A 167 4.44 -18.51 6.07
N PRO A 168 4.16 -17.28 6.58
CA PRO A 168 4.08 -17.00 8.01
C PRO A 168 2.71 -16.58 8.57
N VAL A 169 1.65 -16.45 7.77
CA VAL A 169 0.40 -15.79 8.23
C VAL A 169 -0.65 -16.82 8.63
N SER A 170 -1.07 -16.80 9.90
CA SER A 170 -2.14 -17.68 10.38
C SER A 170 -3.50 -17.25 9.84
N LEU A 171 -4.48 -18.18 9.80
CA LEU A 171 -5.85 -17.82 9.40
C LEU A 171 -6.44 -16.72 10.30
N GLU A 172 -6.12 -16.74 11.60
CA GLU A 172 -6.56 -15.69 12.52
C GLU A 172 -6.01 -14.32 12.13
N GLU A 173 -4.71 -14.24 11.78
CA GLU A 173 -4.06 -13.01 11.31
C GLU A 173 -4.60 -12.53 9.95
N ARG A 174 -5.13 -13.43 9.12
CA ARG A 174 -5.80 -13.06 7.86
C ARG A 174 -7.17 -12.43 8.08
N VAL A 175 -7.88 -12.87 9.11
CA VAL A 175 -9.26 -12.45 9.37
C VAL A 175 -9.31 -11.25 10.33
N ARG A 176 -8.32 -11.10 11.21
CA ARG A 176 -8.22 -9.97 12.14
C ARG A 176 -7.02 -9.10 11.80
N PRO A 177 -7.19 -7.76 11.71
CA PRO A 177 -6.07 -6.88 11.46
C PRO A 177 -5.07 -6.98 12.62
N PRO A 178 -3.78 -7.21 12.34
CA PRO A 178 -2.76 -7.35 13.39
C PRO A 178 -2.42 -6.02 14.09
N TYR A 179 -2.86 -4.90 13.51
CA TYR A 179 -2.65 -3.56 14.07
C TYR A 179 -3.98 -2.82 14.22
N VAL A 180 -4.06 -1.97 15.24
CA VAL A 180 -5.29 -1.24 15.60
C VAL A 180 -5.54 0.01 14.75
N HIS A 181 -4.53 0.53 14.06
CA HIS A 181 -4.67 1.71 13.24
C HIS A 181 -5.04 1.31 11.82
N LEU A 182 -6.24 1.69 11.38
CA LEU A 182 -6.80 1.30 10.09
C LEU A 182 -6.95 2.50 9.15
N VAL A 183 -6.50 2.32 7.91
CA VAL A 183 -6.72 3.27 6.80
C VAL A 183 -7.53 2.58 5.72
N LEU A 184 -8.67 3.17 5.39
CA LEU A 184 -9.61 2.69 4.38
C LEU A 184 -9.44 3.49 3.10
N MET A 185 -9.32 2.80 1.98
CA MET A 185 -9.22 3.39 0.64
C MET A 185 -10.22 2.75 -0.30
N TRP A 186 -10.82 3.58 -1.15
CA TRP A 186 -11.65 3.15 -2.27
C TRP A 186 -10.85 3.34 -3.54
N VAL A 187 -10.60 2.26 -4.26
CA VAL A 187 -9.70 2.22 -5.41
C VAL A 187 -10.50 1.83 -6.63
N ARG A 188 -10.35 2.59 -7.71
CA ARG A 188 -10.82 2.19 -9.04
C ARG A 188 -9.87 1.12 -9.59
N SER A 189 -10.40 -0.07 -9.80
CA SER A 189 -9.72 -1.15 -10.51
C SER A 189 -10.30 -1.23 -11.93
N GLU A 190 -9.43 -1.21 -12.91
CA GLU A 190 -9.81 -1.38 -14.32
C GLU A 190 -9.57 -2.84 -14.67
N SER A 191 -10.63 -3.51 -15.14
CA SER A 191 -10.56 -4.87 -15.64
C SER A 191 -10.94 -4.85 -17.11
N GLU A 192 -10.00 -5.26 -17.95
CA GLU A 192 -10.21 -5.43 -19.37
C GLU A 192 -10.76 -6.83 -19.61
N SER A 193 -12.02 -6.91 -20.01
CA SER A 193 -12.67 -8.17 -20.38
C SER A 193 -13.28 -8.01 -21.77
N GLU A 194 -12.89 -8.89 -22.69
CA GLU A 194 -13.46 -9.01 -24.04
C GLU A 194 -13.61 -7.67 -24.80
N GLY A 195 -12.59 -6.81 -24.73
CA GLY A 195 -12.56 -5.53 -25.44
C GLY A 195 -13.44 -4.42 -24.83
N THR A 196 -14.09 -4.68 -23.69
CA THR A 196 -14.79 -3.67 -22.90
C THR A 196 -14.01 -3.39 -21.62
N THR A 197 -13.56 -2.15 -21.45
CA THR A 197 -12.94 -1.71 -20.19
C THR A 197 -14.04 -1.44 -19.17
N SER A 198 -14.19 -2.33 -18.19
CA SER A 198 -15.08 -2.10 -17.05
C SER A 198 -14.26 -1.56 -15.88
N SER A 199 -14.81 -0.57 -15.17
CA SER A 199 -14.20 -0.07 -13.93
C SER A 199 -15.01 -0.56 -12.74
N THR A 200 -14.34 -1.25 -11.83
CA THR A 200 -14.91 -1.71 -10.56
C THR A 200 -14.28 -0.95 -9.41
N THR A 201 -15.02 -0.78 -8.31
CA THR A 201 -14.47 -0.16 -7.10
C THR A 201 -14.09 -1.27 -6.13
N VAL A 202 -12.81 -1.33 -5.79
CA VAL A 202 -12.25 -2.24 -4.78
C VAL A 202 -12.05 -1.44 -3.50
N ILE A 203 -12.44 -2.04 -2.38
CA ILE A 203 -12.18 -1.48 -1.06
C ILE A 203 -10.87 -2.10 -0.55
N MET A 204 -9.95 -1.23 -0.16
CA MET A 204 -8.62 -1.58 0.31
C MET A 204 -8.47 -1.09 1.74
N LEU A 205 -8.21 -2.03 2.66
CA LEU A 205 -8.08 -1.75 4.09
C LEU A 205 -6.65 -2.05 4.54
N LEU A 206 -5.99 -1.06 5.14
CA LEU A 206 -4.61 -1.18 5.62
C LEU A 206 -4.59 -1.09 7.13
N ALA A 207 -4.07 -2.13 7.77
CA ALA A 207 -3.64 -2.08 9.15
C ALA A 207 -2.19 -1.62 9.21
N VAL A 208 -1.89 -0.61 10.03
CA VAL A 208 -0.56 -0.02 10.14
C VAL A 208 -0.09 0.06 11.59
N GLN A 209 1.23 0.01 11.79
CA GLN A 209 1.85 -0.15 13.11
C GLN A 209 1.66 1.04 14.07
N SER A 210 1.36 2.24 13.59
CA SER A 210 1.25 3.41 14.45
C SER A 210 0.21 4.40 13.94
N ALA A 211 -0.37 5.18 14.88
CA ALA A 211 -1.24 6.30 14.54
C ALA A 211 -0.51 7.31 13.64
N ALA A 212 0.75 7.63 13.92
CA ALA A 212 1.52 8.57 13.10
C ALA A 212 1.58 8.11 11.63
N LEU A 213 1.89 6.82 11.39
CA LEU A 213 1.93 6.25 10.04
C LEU A 213 0.55 6.30 9.35
N ALA A 214 -0.55 6.03 10.07
CA ALA A 214 -1.89 6.15 9.52
C ALA A 214 -2.23 7.60 9.10
N ASP A 215 -1.79 8.60 9.88
CA ASP A 215 -2.02 10.02 9.60
C ASP A 215 -1.21 10.45 8.37
N GLU A 216 0.07 10.10 8.35
CA GLU A 216 0.98 10.39 7.25
C GLU A 216 0.53 9.73 5.96
N LEU A 217 0.08 8.48 6.02
CA LEU A 217 -0.45 7.77 4.86
C LEU A 217 -1.68 8.47 4.29
N ALA A 218 -2.69 8.75 5.11
CA ALA A 218 -3.91 9.43 4.65
C ALA A 218 -3.60 10.81 4.07
N LYS A 219 -2.70 11.57 4.72
CA LYS A 219 -2.25 12.87 4.24
C LYS A 219 -1.49 12.77 2.91
N SER A 220 -0.57 11.81 2.80
CA SER A 220 0.25 11.62 1.60
C SER A 220 -0.59 11.22 0.41
N VAL A 221 -1.52 10.27 0.59
CA VAL A 221 -2.48 9.87 -0.44
C VAL A 221 -3.30 11.08 -0.93
N ARG A 222 -3.78 11.91 -0.01
CA ARG A 222 -4.51 13.13 -0.37
C ARG A 222 -3.66 14.10 -1.18
N ILE A 223 -2.39 14.28 -0.81
CA ILE A 223 -1.44 15.15 -1.53
C ILE A 223 -1.15 14.58 -2.92
N LEU A 224 -0.86 13.29 -3.02
CA LEU A 224 -0.56 12.60 -4.27
C LEU A 224 -1.74 12.68 -5.24
N ARG A 225 -2.96 12.41 -4.77
CA ARG A 225 -4.18 12.55 -5.59
C ARG A 225 -4.37 13.98 -6.10
N LYS A 226 -4.20 14.98 -5.23
CA LYS A 226 -4.30 16.40 -5.63
C LYS A 226 -3.25 16.77 -6.68
N ARG A 227 -2.00 16.38 -6.49
CA ARG A 227 -0.91 16.66 -7.44
C ARG A 227 -1.14 15.97 -8.79
N ARG A 228 -1.62 14.73 -8.78
CA ARG A 228 -1.94 14.00 -10.02
C ARG A 228 -3.08 14.67 -10.80
N ALA A 229 -4.12 15.12 -10.11
CA ALA A 229 -5.23 15.85 -10.74
C ALA A 229 -4.75 17.13 -11.46
N LEU A 230 -3.79 17.86 -10.87
CA LEU A 230 -3.19 19.05 -11.51
C LEU A 230 -2.39 18.71 -12.77
N ARG A 231 -1.66 17.59 -12.77
CA ARG A 231 -0.90 17.15 -13.96
C ARG A 231 -1.82 16.74 -15.11
N VAL A 232 -2.95 16.07 -14.81
CA VAL A 232 -3.93 15.66 -15.83
C VAL A 232 -4.75 16.86 -16.33
N GLY A 233 -5.03 17.84 -15.47
CA GLY A 233 -5.73 19.07 -15.84
C GLY A 233 -4.88 20.03 -16.69
N GLY A 234 -3.57 20.10 -16.45
CA GLY A 234 -2.65 20.98 -17.17
C GLY A 234 -2.43 20.63 -18.65
N THR A 235 -2.76 19.41 -19.06
CA THR A 235 -2.61 18.96 -20.47
C THR A 235 -3.75 19.42 -21.39
N LYS A 236 -4.77 20.12 -20.87
CA LYS A 236 -5.89 20.63 -21.67
C LYS A 236 -5.72 22.05 -22.23
N GLU A 237 -4.64 22.76 -21.89
CA GLU A 237 -4.42 24.15 -22.33
C GLU A 237 -3.11 24.31 -23.12
N ALA A 238 -3.13 23.90 -24.40
CA ALA A 238 -2.24 24.44 -25.44
C ALA A 238 -2.75 24.12 -26.86
N ARG A 239 -4.07 24.19 -27.13
CA ARG A 239 -4.53 24.42 -28.50
C ARG A 239 -4.56 25.92 -28.73
N ILE A 240 -3.39 26.46 -29.08
CA ILE A 240 -3.27 27.78 -29.69
C ILE A 240 -4.20 27.77 -30.92
N PRO A 241 -5.24 28.61 -30.99
CA PRO A 241 -6.02 28.72 -32.20
C PRO A 241 -5.09 29.27 -33.29
N LEU A 242 -4.74 28.43 -34.26
CA LEU A 242 -4.13 28.84 -35.51
C LEU A 242 -5.10 29.82 -36.17
N ARG A 243 -4.80 31.10 -36.02
CA ARG A 243 -5.50 32.22 -36.64
C ARG A 243 -5.31 32.08 -38.15
N SER A 244 -6.30 31.52 -38.83
CA SER A 244 -6.38 31.50 -40.29
C SER A 244 -6.56 32.94 -40.77
N THR A 245 -5.47 33.58 -41.20
CA THR A 245 -5.54 34.79 -42.02
C THR A 245 -5.69 34.35 -43.47
N SER A 246 -6.93 34.17 -43.89
CA SER A 246 -7.32 34.23 -45.29
C SER A 246 -8.11 35.51 -45.45
N ASP A 247 -7.51 36.50 -46.12
CA ASP A 247 -8.14 37.65 -46.77
C ASP A 247 -7.05 38.28 -47.65
N GLU A 248 -7.26 38.78 -48.85
CA GLU A 248 -8.32 38.63 -49.86
C GLU A 248 -7.67 39.33 -51.06
N THR A 249 -7.58 38.65 -52.20
CA THR A 249 -7.13 39.26 -53.46
C THR A 249 -8.23 40.15 -54.01
N THR A 250 -7.92 41.40 -54.30
CA THR A 250 -8.58 42.16 -55.37
C THR A 250 -7.57 43.05 -56.07
#